data_AF-A0A1V2MB95-F1
#
_entry.id   AF-A0A1V2MB95-F1
#
_cell.length_a   1.000
_cell.length_b   1.000
_cell.length_c   1.000
_cell.angle_alpha   90.00
_cell.angle_beta   90.00
_cell.angle_gamma   90.00
#
_symmetry.space_group_name_H-M   'P 1'
#
loop_
_entity.id
_entity.type
_entity.pdbx_description
1 polymer ?
#
loop_
_entity_poly.entity_id
_entity_poly.type
_entity_poly.pdbx_seq_one_letter_code
_entity_poly.pdbx_strand_id
1 'polypeptide(L)'
;MMVIIFLTTNICLFGIYLLFVMMLISYFEYLHRSVLIYNNLKIYKTESQIKFVKQLVEDYSTIKSHQTADIDTYIDRRLNRDYIGKFKFIIVEEGITKIEKLSYAITCTNTVLYFIPRAGIGRISVILNIAICLAIHIIGIMMDLKKRKSEIILILKDYVLHQHPLETLNNTQNEINKQLKIEIEKLKEELDIKTLMVMKQNETIEKLEDRISLDEEYIRESHNVNSDELGLTLSDLSPEDVNKFLEEFGI
;
A
#
# COMPACT_ATOMS: atom_id res chain seq x y z
N MET A 1 -34.79 -9.06 53.05
CA MET A 1 -34.85 -9.46 51.62
C MET A 1 -34.61 -8.27 50.69
N MET A 2 -35.38 -7.16 50.80
CA MET A 2 -35.19 -5.96 49.96
C MET A 2 -33.76 -5.37 49.97
N VAL A 3 -33.09 -5.38 51.13
CA VAL A 3 -31.70 -4.90 51.29
C VAL A 3 -30.70 -5.63 50.41
N ILE A 4 -30.89 -6.95 50.26
CA ILE A 4 -30.00 -7.81 49.49
C ILE A 4 -30.23 -7.53 48.01
N ILE A 5 -31.49 -7.32 47.58
CA ILE A 5 -31.86 -7.05 46.19
C ILE A 5 -31.20 -5.77 45.69
N PHE A 6 -31.32 -4.64 46.40
CA PHE A 6 -30.72 -3.38 45.93
C PHE A 6 -29.20 -3.47 45.81
N LEU A 7 -28.55 -4.08 46.80
CA LEU A 7 -27.09 -4.26 46.79
C LEU A 7 -26.64 -5.20 45.67
N THR A 8 -27.29 -6.35 45.48
CA THR A 8 -26.92 -7.29 44.40
C THR A 8 -27.17 -6.70 43.03
N THR A 9 -28.26 -5.94 42.85
CA THR A 9 -28.52 -5.22 41.59
C THR A 9 -27.43 -4.19 41.31
N ASN A 10 -27.02 -3.38 42.27
CA ASN A 10 -25.95 -2.39 42.05
C ASN A 10 -24.59 -3.04 41.79
N ILE A 11 -24.25 -4.15 42.44
CA ILE A 11 -23.04 -4.93 42.14
C ILE A 11 -23.08 -5.48 40.70
N CYS A 12 -24.23 -6.02 40.28
CA CYS A 12 -24.40 -6.53 38.92
C CYS A 12 -24.27 -5.40 37.89
N LEU A 13 -24.92 -4.26 38.13
CA LEU A 13 -24.80 -3.06 37.29
C LEU A 13 -23.36 -2.55 37.19
N PHE A 14 -22.63 -2.55 38.30
CA PHE A 14 -21.21 -2.19 38.30
C PHE A 14 -20.38 -3.12 37.42
N GLY A 15 -20.61 -4.43 37.51
CA GLY A 15 -19.93 -5.41 36.65
C GLY A 15 -20.23 -5.19 35.16
N ILE A 16 -21.49 -4.96 34.80
CA ILE A 16 -21.89 -4.67 33.42
C ILE A 16 -21.29 -3.33 32.94
N TYR A 17 -21.27 -2.32 33.80
CA TYR A 17 -20.66 -1.02 33.50
C TYR A 17 -19.18 -1.17 33.14
N LEU A 18 -18.40 -1.87 33.97
CA LEU A 18 -16.99 -2.13 33.70
C LEU A 18 -16.79 -2.88 32.37
N LEU A 19 -17.64 -3.87 32.10
CA LEU A 19 -17.57 -4.63 30.86
C LEU A 19 -17.79 -3.73 29.64
N PHE A 20 -18.80 -2.86 29.66
CA PHE A 20 -19.05 -1.92 28.57
C PHE A 20 -17.92 -0.90 28.38
N VAL A 21 -17.36 -0.37 29.48
CA VAL A 21 -16.21 0.53 29.42
C VAL A 21 -15.01 -0.17 28.77
N MET A 22 -14.69 -1.39 29.21
CA MET A 22 -13.59 -2.16 28.64
C MET A 22 -13.80 -2.52 27.16
N MET A 23 -15.04 -2.85 26.78
CA MET A 23 -15.40 -3.09 25.39
C MET A 23 -15.17 -1.87 24.50
N LEU A 24 -15.56 -0.67 24.95
CA LEU A 24 -15.32 0.55 24.18
C LEU A 24 -13.85 0.90 24.07
N ILE A 25 -13.09 0.79 25.17
CA ILE A 25 -11.65 1.06 25.15
C ILE A 25 -10.95 0.12 24.17
N SER A 26 -11.21 -1.18 24.27
CA SER A 26 -10.63 -2.18 23.37
C SER A 26 -11.03 -1.93 21.91
N TYR A 27 -12.26 -1.49 21.67
CA TYR A 27 -12.71 -1.14 20.33
C TYR A 27 -12.00 0.11 19.77
N PHE A 28 -11.78 1.14 20.58
CA PHE A 28 -11.00 2.32 20.17
C PHE A 28 -9.54 1.97 19.86
N GLU A 29 -8.91 1.11 20.67
CA GLU A 29 -7.56 0.61 20.39
C GLU A 29 -7.52 -0.22 19.10
N TYR A 30 -8.53 -1.05 18.86
CA TYR A 30 -8.68 -1.78 17.61
C TYR A 30 -8.74 -0.82 16.42
N LEU A 31 -9.60 0.21 16.46
CA LEU A 31 -9.72 1.19 15.38
C LEU A 31 -8.41 1.93 15.10
N HIS A 32 -7.73 2.38 16.15
CA HIS A 32 -6.43 3.04 16.03
C HIS A 32 -5.41 2.12 15.36
N ARG A 33 -5.34 0.85 15.79
CA ARG A 33 -4.45 -0.15 15.21
C ARG A 33 -4.81 -0.49 13.77
N SER A 34 -6.10 -0.55 13.43
CA SER A 34 -6.59 -0.78 12.07
C SER A 34 -6.10 0.30 11.12
N VAL A 35 -6.13 1.57 11.54
CA VAL A 35 -5.60 2.71 10.78
C VAL A 35 -4.10 2.54 10.52
N LEU A 36 -3.32 2.24 11.57
CA LEU A 36 -1.87 2.05 11.45
C LEU A 36 -1.47 0.89 10.53
N ILE A 37 -2.24 -0.19 10.51
CA ILE A 37 -1.92 -1.39 9.74
C ILE A 37 -2.38 -1.29 8.29
N TYR A 38 -3.47 -0.57 8.01
CA TYR A 38 -4.12 -0.62 6.69
C TYR A 38 -3.18 -0.33 5.52
N ASN A 39 -2.25 0.63 5.64
CA ASN A 39 -1.32 0.97 4.57
C ASN A 39 0.10 0.41 4.72
N ASN A 40 0.42 -0.26 5.83
CA ASN A 40 1.76 -0.82 6.00
C ASN A 40 1.94 -2.10 5.16
N LEU A 41 2.65 -2.00 4.04
CA LEU A 41 2.93 -3.13 3.13
C LEU A 41 3.81 -4.23 3.76
N LYS A 42 4.49 -3.94 4.87
CA LYS A 42 5.39 -4.90 5.55
C LYS A 42 4.69 -5.74 6.63
N ILE A 43 3.46 -5.39 7.00
CA ILE A 43 2.71 -6.08 8.05
C ILE A 43 1.69 -7.01 7.41
N TYR A 44 1.69 -8.28 7.81
CA TYR A 44 0.62 -9.21 7.44
C TYR A 44 -0.71 -8.76 8.03
N LYS A 45 -1.72 -8.58 7.17
CA LYS A 45 -3.02 -8.00 7.54
C LYS A 45 -4.06 -9.10 7.50
N THR A 46 -4.81 -9.27 8.60
CA THR A 46 -6.02 -10.10 8.55
C THR A 46 -7.19 -9.25 8.07
N GLU A 47 -8.08 -9.84 7.27
CA GLU A 47 -9.24 -9.12 6.72
C GLU A 47 -10.10 -8.48 7.81
N SER A 48 -10.25 -9.15 8.96
CA SER A 48 -10.96 -8.64 10.13
C SER A 48 -10.31 -7.40 10.75
N GLN A 49 -8.99 -7.23 10.69
CA GLN A 49 -8.29 -6.07 11.26
C GLN A 49 -8.42 -4.82 10.39
N ILE A 50 -8.55 -4.99 9.07
CA ILE A 50 -8.60 -3.86 8.14
C ILE A 50 -10.02 -3.54 7.67
N LYS A 51 -10.99 -4.43 7.93
CA LYS A 51 -12.37 -4.34 7.41
C LYS A 51 -13.01 -2.98 7.62
N PHE A 52 -12.90 -2.42 8.82
CA PHE A 52 -13.52 -1.13 9.13
C PHE A 52 -12.94 -0.02 8.24
N VAL A 53 -11.61 0.12 8.24
CA VAL A 53 -10.90 1.17 7.49
C VAL A 53 -11.08 0.97 5.98
N LYS A 54 -11.02 -0.27 5.50
CA LYS A 54 -11.26 -0.64 4.09
C LYS A 54 -12.62 -0.12 3.63
N GLN A 55 -13.67 -0.50 4.35
CA GLN A 55 -15.03 -0.11 4.02
C GLN A 55 -15.23 1.40 4.17
N LEU A 56 -14.60 2.04 5.17
CA LEU A 56 -14.66 3.48 5.36
C LEU A 56 -14.08 4.24 4.16
N VAL A 57 -12.92 3.82 3.65
CA VAL A 57 -12.26 4.43 2.50
C VAL A 57 -13.04 4.17 1.21
N GLU A 58 -13.46 2.93 0.96
CA GLU A 58 -14.23 2.55 -0.24
C GLU A 58 -15.56 3.32 -0.31
N ASP A 59 -16.34 3.31 0.77
CA ASP A 59 -17.63 4.00 0.83
C ASP A 59 -17.44 5.53 0.71
N TYR A 60 -16.44 6.11 1.38
CA TYR A 60 -16.19 7.56 1.31
C TYR A 60 -15.73 8.01 -0.08
N SER A 61 -14.87 7.23 -0.76
CA SER A 61 -14.44 7.52 -2.13
C SER A 61 -15.62 7.56 -3.11
N THR A 62 -16.62 6.70 -2.89
CA THR A 62 -17.85 6.62 -3.68
C THR A 62 -18.79 7.80 -3.39
N ILE A 63 -18.82 8.29 -2.16
CA ILE A 63 -19.66 9.44 -1.76
C ILE A 63 -19.04 10.77 -2.20
N LYS A 64 -17.72 10.93 -2.08
CA LYS A 64 -16.98 12.15 -2.49
C LYS A 64 -17.18 12.47 -3.97
N SER A 65 -17.35 11.46 -4.83
CA SER A 65 -17.62 11.67 -6.26
C SER A 65 -19.02 12.18 -6.55
N HIS A 66 -19.97 12.05 -5.60
CA HIS A 66 -21.38 12.42 -5.81
C HIS A 66 -21.80 13.67 -5.02
N GLN A 67 -21.24 13.95 -3.84
CA GLN A 67 -21.56 15.13 -3.02
C GLN A 67 -20.38 15.56 -2.11
N THR A 68 -20.37 16.85 -1.72
CA THR A 68 -19.55 17.37 -0.62
C THR A 68 -20.10 16.88 0.73
N ALA A 69 -19.91 15.60 1.02
CA ALA A 69 -20.34 15.01 2.29
C ALA A 69 -19.39 15.42 3.43
N ASP A 70 -19.97 15.85 4.54
CA ASP A 70 -19.25 16.07 5.79
C ASP A 70 -18.72 14.73 6.32
N ILE A 71 -17.40 14.59 6.30
CA ILE A 71 -16.70 13.38 6.70
C ILE A 71 -16.89 13.07 8.20
N ASP A 72 -17.05 14.09 9.04
CA ASP A 72 -17.19 13.92 10.49
C ASP A 72 -18.52 13.21 10.80
N THR A 73 -19.61 13.71 10.20
CA THR A 73 -20.93 13.09 10.28
C THR A 73 -20.94 11.68 9.70
N TYR A 74 -20.17 11.44 8.62
CA TYR A 74 -20.09 10.12 8.00
C TYR A 74 -19.37 9.09 8.90
N ILE A 75 -18.21 9.45 9.45
CA ILE A 75 -17.45 8.59 10.37
C ILE A 75 -18.28 8.29 11.62
N ASP A 76 -18.93 9.30 12.22
CA ASP A 76 -19.75 9.09 13.42
C ASP A 76 -20.93 8.14 13.15
N ARG A 77 -21.65 8.33 12.03
CA ARG A 77 -22.72 7.40 11.63
C ARG A 77 -22.22 5.99 11.40
N ARG A 78 -21.02 5.82 10.84
CA ARG A 78 -20.41 4.52 10.61
C ARG A 78 -20.06 3.83 11.92
N LEU A 79 -19.39 4.54 12.82
CA LEU A 79 -19.05 4.05 14.17
C LEU A 79 -20.29 3.58 14.91
N ASN A 80 -21.37 4.37 14.91
CA ASN A 80 -22.61 4.04 15.62
C ASN A 80 -23.31 2.78 15.07
N ARG A 81 -23.09 2.43 13.80
CA ARG A 81 -23.65 1.23 13.16
C ARG A 81 -22.74 0.00 13.27
N ASP A 82 -21.49 0.18 13.67
CA ASP A 82 -20.53 -0.91 13.76
C ASP A 82 -20.75 -1.79 14.99
N TYR A 83 -20.13 -2.97 14.99
CA TYR A 83 -20.28 -3.98 16.03
C TYR A 83 -19.00 -4.16 16.83
N ILE A 84 -19.13 -4.10 18.16
CA ILE A 84 -18.14 -4.53 19.13
C ILE A 84 -18.47 -5.98 19.51
N GLY A 85 -17.81 -6.93 18.86
CA GLY A 85 -18.13 -8.35 19.00
C GLY A 85 -19.54 -8.65 18.48
N LYS A 86 -20.47 -9.00 19.38
CA LYS A 86 -21.89 -9.25 19.04
C LYS A 86 -22.81 -8.04 19.28
N PHE A 87 -22.31 -6.97 19.89
CA PHE A 87 -23.12 -5.83 20.29
C PHE A 87 -22.87 -4.64 19.37
N LYS A 88 -23.92 -3.88 19.04
CA LYS A 88 -23.74 -2.62 18.30
C LYS A 88 -23.06 -1.58 19.18
N PHE A 89 -22.16 -0.77 18.61
CA PHE A 89 -21.45 0.30 19.30
C PHE A 89 -22.42 1.22 20.08
N ILE A 90 -23.49 1.68 19.42
CA ILE A 90 -24.50 2.56 20.03
C ILE A 90 -25.15 1.95 21.28
N ILE A 91 -25.34 0.63 21.32
CA ILE A 91 -25.95 -0.06 22.47
C ILE A 91 -24.98 -0.03 23.65
N VAL A 92 -23.69 -0.24 23.40
CA VAL A 92 -22.65 -0.22 24.45
C VAL A 92 -22.47 1.21 24.96
N GLU A 93 -22.38 2.19 24.07
CA GLU A 93 -22.22 3.62 24.42
C GLU A 93 -23.41 4.14 25.24
N GLU A 94 -24.64 3.95 24.75
CA GLU A 94 -25.84 4.34 25.49
C GLU A 94 -26.00 3.54 26.78
N GLY A 95 -25.61 2.26 26.76
CA GLY A 95 -25.67 1.35 27.90
C GLY A 95 -24.92 1.87 29.10
N ILE A 96 -23.72 2.43 28.91
CA ILE A 96 -22.90 3.04 29.97
C ILE A 96 -23.67 4.17 30.66
N THR A 97 -24.21 5.11 29.87
CA THR A 97 -24.96 6.26 30.43
C THR A 97 -26.26 5.84 31.11
N LYS A 98 -26.94 4.80 30.59
CA LYS A 98 -28.16 4.25 31.18
C LYS A 98 -27.87 3.54 32.50
N ILE A 99 -26.77 2.77 32.58
CA ILE A 99 -26.35 2.09 33.81
C ILE A 99 -25.96 3.10 34.89
N GLU A 100 -25.23 4.16 34.53
CA GLU A 100 -24.88 5.24 35.47
C GLU A 100 -26.16 5.86 36.08
N LYS A 101 -27.10 6.29 35.23
CA LYS A 101 -28.40 6.85 35.68
C LYS A 101 -29.20 5.87 36.53
N LEU A 102 -29.20 4.59 36.17
CA LEU A 102 -29.92 3.55 36.91
C LEU A 102 -29.28 3.30 38.28
N SER A 103 -27.95 3.29 38.38
CA SER A 103 -27.24 3.16 39.65
C SER A 103 -27.51 4.34 40.59
N TYR A 104 -27.58 5.56 40.04
CA TYR A 104 -28.03 6.73 40.80
C TYR A 104 -29.46 6.55 41.33
N ALA A 105 -30.41 6.14 40.48
CA ALA A 105 -31.80 5.94 40.87
C ALA A 105 -31.95 4.88 41.98
N ILE A 106 -31.22 3.76 41.87
CA ILE A 106 -31.21 2.71 42.90
C ILE A 106 -30.63 3.25 44.21
N THR A 107 -29.52 3.98 44.15
CA THR A 107 -28.86 4.53 45.34
C THR A 107 -29.74 5.57 46.04
N CYS A 108 -30.39 6.48 45.29
CA CYS A 108 -31.36 7.43 45.85
C CYS A 108 -32.52 6.72 46.52
N THR A 109 -33.11 5.71 45.87
CA THR A 109 -34.22 4.93 46.41
C THR A 109 -33.82 4.21 47.70
N ASN A 110 -32.63 3.60 47.71
CA ASN A 110 -32.11 2.90 48.90
C ASN A 110 -31.87 3.86 50.08
N THR A 111 -31.37 5.07 49.80
CA THR A 111 -31.17 6.12 50.81
C THR A 111 -32.50 6.65 51.37
N VAL A 112 -33.52 6.88 50.53
CA VAL A 112 -34.85 7.32 50.99
C VAL A 112 -35.51 6.26 51.87
N LEU A 113 -35.46 4.99 51.44
CA LEU A 113 -36.04 3.90 52.20
C LEU A 113 -35.35 3.69 53.56
N TYR A 114 -34.05 4.03 53.69
CA TYR A 114 -33.32 3.94 54.97
C TYR A 114 -33.93 4.84 56.07
N PHE A 115 -34.50 5.98 55.70
CA PHE A 115 -35.15 6.89 56.66
C PHE A 115 -36.54 6.42 57.11
N ILE A 116 -37.10 5.36 56.51
CA ILE A 116 -38.40 4.82 56.90
C ILE A 116 -38.21 3.82 58.05
N PRO A 117 -38.75 4.07 59.27
CA PRO A 117 -38.46 3.30 60.49
C PRO A 117 -38.84 1.81 60.48
N ARG A 118 -39.43 1.30 59.38
CA ARG A 118 -39.87 -0.10 59.22
C ARG A 118 -39.34 -0.78 57.96
N ALA A 119 -38.48 -0.12 57.18
CA ALA A 119 -37.99 -0.67 55.90
C ALA A 119 -36.91 -1.78 56.08
N GLY A 120 -36.37 -1.95 57.30
CA GLY A 120 -35.40 -3.00 57.59
C GLY A 120 -34.09 -2.87 56.80
N ILE A 121 -33.72 -1.66 56.36
CA ILE A 121 -32.48 -1.41 55.61
C ILE A 121 -31.30 -1.29 56.55
N GLY A 122 -30.34 -2.19 56.37
CA GLY A 122 -29.10 -2.18 57.13
C GLY A 122 -28.19 -1.03 56.69
N ARG A 123 -27.65 -0.27 57.65
CA ARG A 123 -26.70 0.83 57.45
C ARG A 123 -25.52 0.46 56.52
N ILE A 124 -25.01 -0.76 56.65
CA ILE A 124 -23.90 -1.27 55.82
C ILE A 124 -24.28 -1.34 54.34
N SER A 125 -25.51 -1.76 54.01
CA SER A 125 -25.97 -1.85 52.62
C SER A 125 -26.06 -0.48 51.97
N VAL A 126 -26.53 0.54 52.69
CA VAL A 126 -26.59 1.92 52.19
C VAL A 126 -25.19 2.44 51.88
N ILE A 127 -24.25 2.26 52.82
CA ILE A 127 -22.85 2.67 52.63
C ILE A 127 -22.22 2.00 51.40
N LEU A 128 -22.41 0.68 51.23
CA LEU A 128 -21.87 -0.04 50.08
C LEU A 128 -22.48 0.41 48.75
N ASN A 129 -23.80 0.67 48.70
CA ASN A 129 -24.45 1.18 47.49
C ASN A 129 -23.93 2.58 47.10
N ILE A 130 -23.74 3.47 48.08
CA ILE A 130 -23.15 4.78 47.86
C ILE A 130 -21.71 4.63 47.33
N ALA A 131 -20.91 3.73 47.93
CA ALA A 131 -19.53 3.48 47.50
C ALA A 131 -19.46 2.98 46.04
N ILE A 132 -20.33 2.04 45.65
CA ILE A 132 -20.41 1.54 44.27
C ILE A 132 -20.80 2.66 43.31
N CYS A 133 -21.82 3.47 43.66
CA CYS A 133 -22.26 4.59 42.83
C CYS A 133 -21.14 5.62 42.62
N LEU A 134 -20.39 5.96 43.67
CA LEU A 134 -19.23 6.84 43.57
C LEU A 134 -18.13 6.24 42.69
N ALA A 135 -17.86 4.93 42.81
CA ALA A 135 -16.88 4.26 41.96
C ALA A 135 -17.24 4.33 40.47
N ILE A 136 -18.52 4.10 40.10
CA ILE A 136 -19.01 4.26 38.72
C ILE A 136 -18.70 5.67 38.21
N HIS A 137 -19.04 6.69 38.99
CA HIS A 137 -18.88 8.08 38.60
C HIS A 137 -17.41 8.48 38.44
N ILE A 138 -16.55 8.08 39.39
CA ILE A 138 -15.10 8.32 39.32
C ILE A 138 -14.50 7.67 38.06
N ILE A 139 -14.87 6.42 37.77
CA ILE A 139 -14.40 5.72 36.57
C ILE A 139 -14.89 6.42 35.30
N GLY A 140 -16.14 6.89 35.29
CA GLY A 140 -16.70 7.64 34.17
C GLY A 140 -15.92 8.91 33.85
N ILE A 141 -15.53 9.66 34.89
CA ILE A 141 -14.68 10.85 34.76
C ILE A 141 -13.27 10.47 34.29
N MET A 142 -12.65 9.46 34.92
CA MET A 142 -11.27 9.06 34.60
C MET A 142 -11.11 8.56 33.16
N MET A 143 -12.11 7.84 32.64
CA MET A 143 -11.99 7.20 31.32
C MET A 143 -12.34 8.14 30.16
N ASP A 144 -13.08 9.21 30.41
CA ASP A 144 -13.55 10.22 29.43
C ASP A 144 -13.75 9.66 28.01
N LEU A 145 -14.75 8.78 27.89
CA LEU A 145 -15.03 8.06 26.65
C LEU A 145 -15.43 9.00 25.50
N LYS A 146 -16.00 10.17 25.82
CA LYS A 146 -16.36 11.18 24.82
C LYS A 146 -15.12 11.77 24.17
N LYS A 147 -14.12 12.13 24.97
CA LYS A 147 -12.84 12.64 24.46
C LYS A 147 -12.16 11.60 23.58
N ARG A 148 -12.08 10.34 24.03
CA ARG A 148 -11.49 9.24 23.25
C ARG A 148 -12.21 9.01 21.92
N LYS A 149 -13.55 9.07 21.91
CA LYS A 149 -14.35 8.97 20.67
C LYS A 149 -13.96 10.08 19.69
N SER A 150 -13.88 11.33 20.14
CA SER A 150 -13.49 12.46 19.30
C SER A 150 -12.06 12.32 18.75
N GLU A 151 -11.12 11.84 19.57
CA GLU A 151 -9.74 11.56 19.12
C GLU A 151 -9.71 10.50 18.01
N ILE A 152 -10.47 9.40 18.17
CA ILE A 152 -10.55 8.35 17.14
C ILE A 152 -11.20 8.88 15.86
N ILE A 153 -12.26 9.68 15.95
CA ILE A 153 -12.87 10.32 14.77
C ILE A 153 -11.85 11.21 14.05
N LEU A 154 -11.06 12.00 14.79
CA LEU A 154 -10.02 12.84 14.23
C LEU A 154 -8.94 12.02 13.50
N ILE A 155 -8.48 10.91 14.11
CA ILE A 155 -7.50 10.00 13.51
C ILE A 155 -8.06 9.40 12.21
N LEU A 156 -9.31 8.93 12.22
CA LEU A 156 -9.96 8.37 11.04
C LEU A 156 -10.14 9.42 9.93
N LYS A 157 -10.50 10.65 10.30
CA LYS A 157 -10.63 11.78 9.38
C LYS A 157 -9.31 12.10 8.70
N ASP A 158 -8.26 12.30 9.50
CA ASP A 158 -6.92 12.61 8.99
C ASP A 158 -6.41 11.50 8.08
N TYR A 159 -6.66 10.26 8.47
CA TYR A 159 -6.30 9.09 7.68
C TYR A 159 -6.99 9.08 6.31
N VAL A 160 -8.31 9.23 6.27
CA VAL A 160 -9.09 9.16 5.02
C VAL A 160 -8.79 10.35 4.09
N LEU A 161 -8.63 11.56 4.64
CA LEU A 161 -8.44 12.77 3.84
C LEU A 161 -7.01 12.98 3.37
N HIS A 162 -6.02 12.67 4.21
CA HIS A 162 -4.63 13.06 3.96
C HIS A 162 -3.70 11.85 3.81
N GLN A 163 -3.69 10.93 4.78
CA GLN A 163 -2.70 9.86 4.80
C GLN A 163 -2.93 8.84 3.67
N HIS A 164 -4.18 8.37 3.49
CA HIS A 164 -4.49 7.35 2.49
C HIS A 164 -4.19 7.78 1.04
N PRO A 165 -4.64 8.97 0.55
CA PRO A 165 -4.31 9.41 -0.80
C PRO A 165 -2.80 9.59 -1.02
N LEU A 166 -2.09 10.12 -0.02
CA LEU A 166 -0.65 10.38 -0.10
C LEU A 166 0.15 9.07 -0.15
N GLU A 167 -0.20 8.09 0.69
CA GLU A 167 0.45 6.78 0.68
C GLU A 167 0.14 5.99 -0.59
N THR A 168 -1.08 6.09 -1.13
CA THR A 168 -1.44 5.47 -2.41
C THR A 168 -0.60 6.05 -3.55
N LEU A 169 -0.47 7.39 -3.61
CA LEU A 169 0.36 8.07 -4.61
C LEU A 169 1.83 7.64 -4.51
N ASN A 170 2.39 7.63 -3.30
CA ASN A 170 3.77 7.19 -3.06
C ASN A 170 4.01 5.74 -3.48
N ASN A 171 3.05 4.85 -3.20
CA ASN A 171 3.14 3.44 -3.59
C ASN A 171 3.12 3.29 -5.12
N THR A 172 2.19 3.95 -5.81
CA THR A 172 2.13 3.97 -7.27
C THR A 172 3.42 4.52 -7.89
N GLN A 173 3.96 5.60 -7.33
CA GLN A 173 5.20 6.19 -7.81
C GLN A 173 6.41 5.27 -7.59
N ASN A 174 6.46 4.55 -6.47
CA ASN A 174 7.49 3.54 -6.22
C ASN A 174 7.41 2.35 -7.18
N GLU A 175 6.20 1.91 -7.53
CA GLU A 175 6.00 0.86 -8.54
C GLU A 175 6.44 1.33 -9.93
N ILE A 176 6.08 2.54 -10.34
CA ILE A 176 6.53 3.14 -11.60
C ILE A 176 8.06 3.25 -11.63
N ASN A 177 8.68 3.75 -10.55
CA ASN A 177 10.14 3.84 -10.45
C ASN A 177 10.81 2.47 -10.56
N LYS A 178 10.21 1.42 -9.99
CA LYS A 178 10.70 0.05 -10.11
C LYS A 178 10.59 -0.48 -11.54
N GLN A 179 9.48 -0.22 -12.23
CA GLN A 179 9.30 -0.59 -13.63
C GLN A 179 10.30 0.14 -14.54
N LEU A 180 10.45 1.46 -14.37
CA LEU A 180 11.43 2.26 -15.11
C LEU A 180 12.86 1.76 -14.88
N LYS A 181 13.21 1.36 -13.65
CA LYS A 181 14.54 0.82 -13.36
C LYS A 181 14.81 -0.48 -14.15
N ILE A 182 13.82 -1.37 -14.22
CA ILE A 182 13.91 -2.62 -15.00
C ILE A 182 14.03 -2.32 -16.50
N GLU A 183 13.27 -1.35 -17.01
CA GLU A 183 13.32 -0.95 -18.41
C GLU A 183 14.66 -0.33 -18.80
N ILE A 184 15.21 0.55 -17.95
CA ILE A 184 16.54 1.13 -18.15
C ILE A 184 17.61 0.03 -18.18
N GLU A 185 17.52 -0.96 -17.30
CA GLU A 185 18.47 -2.08 -17.26
C GLU A 185 18.42 -2.91 -18.55
N LYS A 186 17.21 -3.24 -19.04
CA LYS A 186 17.03 -3.93 -20.34
C LYS A 186 17.56 -3.13 -21.51
N LEU A 187 17.28 -1.83 -21.56
CA LEU A 187 17.76 -0.95 -22.64
C LEU A 187 19.28 -0.82 -22.64
N LYS A 188 19.92 -0.84 -21.45
CA LYS A 188 21.39 -0.88 -21.34
C LYS A 188 21.95 -2.19 -21.89
N GLU A 189 21.37 -3.33 -21.52
CA GLU A 189 21.79 -4.63 -22.06
C GLU A 189 21.64 -4.68 -23.59
N GLU A 190 20.52 -4.17 -24.14
CA GLU A 190 20.31 -4.12 -25.58
C GLU A 190 21.32 -3.20 -26.28
N LEU A 191 21.64 -2.05 -25.67
CA LEU A 191 22.64 -1.12 -26.18
C LEU A 191 24.04 -1.75 -26.18
N ASP A 192 24.41 -2.49 -25.13
CA ASP A 192 25.70 -3.19 -25.05
C ASP A 192 25.81 -4.27 -26.13
N ILE A 193 24.73 -5.05 -26.36
CA ILE A 193 24.68 -6.05 -27.43
C ILE A 193 24.81 -5.39 -28.81
N LYS A 194 24.07 -4.30 -29.07
CA LYS A 194 24.15 -3.57 -30.34
C LYS A 194 25.53 -2.98 -30.56
N THR A 195 26.15 -2.45 -29.53
CA THR A 195 27.51 -1.89 -29.59
C THR A 195 28.52 -2.97 -29.96
N LEU A 196 28.46 -4.14 -29.32
CA LEU A 196 29.29 -5.30 -29.66
C LEU A 196 29.06 -5.76 -31.10
N MET A 197 27.81 -5.77 -31.57
CA MET A 197 27.48 -6.16 -32.93
C MET A 197 28.05 -5.19 -33.97
N VAL A 198 27.96 -3.88 -33.71
CA VAL A 198 28.57 -2.85 -34.56
C VAL A 198 30.10 -2.98 -34.59
N MET A 199 30.73 -3.19 -33.43
CA MET A 199 32.18 -3.41 -33.38
C MET A 199 32.60 -4.62 -34.24
N LYS A 200 31.86 -5.73 -34.15
CA LYS A 200 32.12 -6.93 -34.96
C LYS A 200 31.89 -6.68 -36.46
N GLN A 201 30.86 -5.92 -36.81
CA GLN A 201 30.62 -5.53 -38.20
C GLN A 201 31.76 -4.67 -38.74
N ASN A 202 32.23 -3.69 -37.97
CA ASN A 202 33.36 -2.84 -38.36
C ASN A 202 34.64 -3.66 -38.57
N GLU A 203 34.96 -4.61 -37.68
CA GLU A 203 36.10 -5.52 -37.86
C GLU A 203 35.97 -6.38 -39.13
N THR A 204 34.74 -6.74 -39.51
CA THR A 204 34.48 -7.51 -40.74
C THR A 204 34.64 -6.63 -41.98
N ILE A 205 34.21 -5.37 -41.92
CA ILE A 205 34.39 -4.39 -43.00
C ILE A 205 35.87 -4.13 -43.22
N GLU A 206 36.65 -3.90 -42.16
CA GLU A 206 38.11 -3.69 -42.24
C GLU A 206 38.81 -4.86 -42.94
N LYS A 207 38.48 -6.11 -42.57
CA LYS A 207 39.01 -7.30 -43.25
C LYS A 207 38.61 -7.41 -44.72
N LEU A 208 37.43 -6.91 -45.10
CA LEU A 208 36.98 -6.92 -46.49
C LEU A 208 37.68 -5.82 -47.29
N GLU A 209 37.88 -4.64 -46.71
CA GLU A 209 38.65 -3.54 -47.31
C GLU A 209 40.11 -3.97 -47.54
N ASP A 210 40.72 -4.64 -46.56
CA ASP A 210 42.06 -5.24 -46.71
C ASP A 210 42.11 -6.23 -47.87
N ARG A 211 41.12 -7.14 -47.99
CA ARG A 211 41.08 -8.08 -49.12
C ARG A 211 40.89 -7.39 -50.47
N ILE A 212 40.00 -6.40 -50.54
CA ILE A 212 39.76 -5.65 -51.78
C ILE A 212 41.03 -4.92 -52.21
N SER A 213 41.76 -4.29 -51.28
CA SER A 213 43.02 -3.63 -51.62
C SER A 213 44.09 -4.61 -52.14
N LEU A 214 44.17 -5.80 -51.56
CA LEU A 214 45.04 -6.88 -52.00
C LEU A 214 44.66 -7.39 -53.39
N ASP A 215 43.37 -7.62 -53.63
CA ASP A 215 42.85 -8.04 -54.93
C ASP A 215 43.08 -6.95 -56.00
N GLU A 216 42.92 -5.67 -55.67
CA GLU A 216 43.24 -4.55 -56.57
C GLU A 216 44.73 -4.48 -56.91
N GLU A 217 45.61 -4.76 -55.94
CA GLU A 217 47.05 -4.83 -56.16
C GLU A 217 47.41 -5.99 -57.11
N TYR A 218 46.87 -7.19 -56.87
CA TYR A 218 47.01 -8.34 -57.78
C TYR A 218 46.50 -8.05 -59.20
N ILE A 219 45.36 -7.35 -59.34
CA ILE A 219 44.83 -6.96 -60.65
C ILE A 219 45.78 -5.99 -61.35
N ARG A 220 46.37 -5.01 -60.64
CA ARG A 220 47.36 -4.10 -61.22
C ARG A 220 48.63 -4.82 -61.63
N GLU A 221 49.15 -5.72 -60.81
CA GLU A 221 50.35 -6.50 -61.13
C GLU A 221 50.12 -7.41 -62.35
N SER A 222 48.99 -8.12 -62.42
CA SER A 222 48.66 -8.96 -63.58
C SER A 222 48.50 -8.15 -64.88
N HIS A 223 48.03 -6.90 -64.80
CA HIS A 223 47.99 -6.01 -65.96
C HIS A 223 49.38 -5.52 -66.41
N ASN A 224 50.33 -5.32 -65.49
CA ASN A 224 51.72 -4.96 -65.82
C ASN A 224 52.50 -6.14 -66.42
N VAL A 225 52.26 -7.37 -65.96
CA VAL A 225 52.93 -8.57 -66.52
C VAL A 225 52.49 -8.83 -67.97
N ASN A 226 51.23 -8.60 -68.30
CA ASN A 226 50.72 -8.74 -69.67
C ASN A 226 51.27 -7.67 -70.65
N SER A 227 51.69 -6.50 -70.17
CA SER A 227 52.33 -5.48 -71.03
C SER A 227 53.81 -5.76 -71.32
N ASP A 228 54.52 -6.42 -70.40
CA ASP A 228 55.94 -6.75 -70.60
C ASP A 228 56.13 -7.99 -71.49
N GLU A 229 55.19 -8.95 -71.50
CA GLU A 229 55.26 -10.14 -72.37
C GLU A 229 54.81 -9.88 -73.82
N LEU A 230 53.91 -8.90 -74.06
CA LEU A 230 53.55 -8.47 -75.42
C LEU A 230 54.56 -7.49 -76.05
N GLY A 231 55.39 -6.83 -75.23
CA GLY A 231 56.39 -5.87 -75.69
C GLY A 231 57.67 -6.48 -76.28
N LEU A 232 57.92 -7.77 -76.05
CA LEU A 232 59.20 -8.43 -76.37
C LEU A 232 59.15 -9.47 -77.50
N THR A 233 58.01 -9.64 -78.18
CA THR A 233 57.86 -10.64 -79.26
C THR A 233 57.48 -10.08 -80.63
N LEU A 234 57.23 -8.76 -80.76
CA LEU A 234 56.80 -8.12 -82.02
C LEU A 234 57.85 -7.21 -82.67
N SER A 235 58.98 -6.93 -82.01
CA SER A 235 60.02 -6.01 -82.53
C SER A 235 61.21 -6.68 -83.22
N ASP A 236 61.30 -8.02 -83.23
CA ASP A 236 62.43 -8.78 -83.81
C ASP A 236 62.06 -9.61 -85.05
N LEU A 237 60.86 -9.44 -85.62
CA LEU A 237 60.52 -10.08 -86.89
C LEU A 237 61.08 -9.26 -88.05
N SER A 238 62.13 -9.78 -88.70
CA SER A 238 62.62 -9.19 -89.94
C SER A 238 61.60 -9.42 -91.07
N PRO A 239 61.54 -8.54 -92.09
CA PRO A 239 60.66 -8.72 -93.25
C PRO A 239 60.87 -10.05 -93.98
N GLU A 240 62.04 -10.68 -93.83
CA GLU A 240 62.37 -11.97 -94.43
C GLU A 240 61.67 -13.14 -93.70
N ASP A 241 61.48 -13.05 -92.39
CA ASP A 241 60.79 -14.09 -91.60
C ASP A 241 59.29 -14.11 -91.88
N VAL A 242 58.69 -12.94 -92.13
CA VAL A 242 57.29 -12.80 -92.52
C VAL A 242 57.06 -13.36 -93.93
N ASN A 243 57.97 -13.11 -94.88
CA ASN A 243 57.87 -13.65 -96.24
C ASN A 243 58.05 -15.16 -96.29
N LYS A 244 58.97 -15.71 -95.50
CA LYS A 244 59.16 -17.17 -95.41
C LYS A 244 57.94 -17.89 -94.85
N PHE A 245 57.26 -17.28 -93.87
CA PHE A 245 56.01 -17.81 -93.33
C PHE A 245 54.87 -17.77 -94.35
N LEU A 246 54.76 -16.70 -95.15
CA LEU A 246 53.74 -16.60 -96.20
C LEU A 246 53.98 -17.60 -97.34
N GLU A 247 55.23 -17.82 -97.74
CA GLU A 247 55.59 -18.87 -98.71
C GLU A 247 55.28 -20.29 -98.21
N GLU A 248 55.51 -20.60 -96.92
CA GLU A 248 55.18 -21.91 -96.33
C GLU A 248 53.67 -22.19 -96.25
N PHE A 249 52.83 -21.15 -96.23
CA PHE A 249 51.37 -21.26 -96.19
C PHE A 249 50.67 -20.98 -97.53
N GLY A 250 51.44 -20.72 -98.61
CA GLY A 250 50.93 -20.61 -99.97
C GLY A 250 50.04 -19.38 -100.22
N ILE A 251 50.35 -18.25 -99.59
CA ILE A 251 49.72 -16.94 -99.84
C ILE A 251 50.75 -15.99 -100.44
#